data_AF-A0AAE4EEQ2-F1
#
_entry.id   AF-A0AAE4EEQ2-F1
#
_cell.length_a   1.000
_cell.length_b   1.000
_cell.length_c   1.000
_cell.angle_alpha   90.00
_cell.angle_beta   90.00
_cell.angle_gamma   90.00
#
_symmetry.space_group_name_H-M   'P 1'
#
loop_
_entity.id
_entity.type
_entity.pdbx_description
1 polymer ?
#
loop_
_entity_poly.entity_id
_entity_poly.type
_entity_poly.pdbx_seq_one_letter_code
_entity_poly.pdbx_strand_id
1 'polypeptide(L)' 'MTARFKDLALDAGDHQALADWWCRALGYLRRDSMTGDSRPADWPVPIVDPVGDGPLIWINPVPEAKTVKNRLHLDVFTPR' A
#
# COMPACT_ATOMS: atom_id res chain seq x y z
N MET A 1 3.64 24.49 12.04
CA MET A 1 4.08 23.11 12.34
C MET A 1 4.27 22.38 11.02
N THR A 2 5.33 21.60 10.89
CA THR A 2 5.62 20.83 9.66
C THR A 2 4.92 19.47 9.71
N ALA A 3 4.31 19.05 8.60
CA ALA A 3 3.71 17.72 8.49
C ALA A 3 4.78 16.62 8.53
N ARG A 4 4.38 15.41 8.92
CA ARG A 4 5.21 14.19 8.90
C ARG A 4 4.65 13.20 7.89
N PHE A 5 5.54 12.47 7.24
CA PHE A 5 5.19 11.33 6.40
C PHE A 5 4.45 10.27 7.23
N LYS A 6 3.40 9.71 6.66
CA LYS A 6 2.61 8.61 7.23
C LYS A 6 2.84 7.35 6.41
N ASP A 7 2.24 7.29 5.22
CA ASP A 7 2.20 6.10 4.36
C ASP A 7 2.40 6.49 2.89
N LEU A 8 2.69 5.49 2.05
CA LEU A 8 2.65 5.59 0.59
C LEU A 8 1.37 4.93 0.07
N ALA A 9 0.73 5.51 -0.94
CA ALA A 9 -0.45 4.92 -1.55
C ALA A 9 -0.30 4.85 -3.08
N LEU A 10 -0.70 3.72 -3.66
CA LEU A 10 -0.69 3.44 -5.09
C LEU A 10 -2.05 2.93 -5.54
N ASP A 11 -2.55 3.44 -6.65
CA ASP A 11 -3.79 2.94 -7.24
C ASP A 11 -3.52 1.90 -8.33
N ALA A 12 -4.36 0.87 -8.39
CA ALA A 12 -4.22 -0.25 -9.32
C ALA A 12 -5.57 -0.78 -9.79
N GLY A 13 -5.64 -1.20 -11.06
CA GLY A 13 -6.80 -1.95 -11.57
C GLY A 13 -6.85 -3.38 -11.02
N ASP A 14 -5.68 -4.03 -10.95
CA ASP A 14 -5.49 -5.30 -10.22
C ASP A 14 -4.56 -5.04 -9.03
N HIS A 15 -5.16 -4.58 -7.92
CA HIS A 15 -4.46 -4.25 -6.68
C HIS A 15 -3.88 -5.49 -5.99
N GLN A 16 -4.51 -6.65 -6.16
CA GLN A 16 -4.03 -7.92 -5.60
C GLN A 16 -2.72 -8.34 -6.26
N ALA A 17 -2.68 -8.40 -7.59
CA ALA A 17 -1.47 -8.78 -8.32
C ALA A 17 -0.35 -7.74 -8.14
N LEU A 18 -0.68 -6.45 -8.10
CA LEU A 18 0.32 -5.41 -7.88
C LEU A 18 0.91 -5.46 -6.46
N ALA A 19 0.10 -5.75 -5.45
CA ALA A 19 0.60 -5.97 -4.08
C ALA A 19 1.57 -7.16 -4.03
N ASP A 20 1.23 -8.30 -4.64
CA ASP A 20 2.12 -9.47 -4.66
C ASP A 20 3.42 -9.22 -5.44
N TRP A 21 3.35 -8.38 -6.47
CA TRP A 21 4.54 -7.94 -7.18
C TRP A 21 5.45 -7.10 -6.27
N TRP A 22 4.92 -6.09 -5.58
CA TRP A 22 5.71 -5.24 -4.68
C TRP A 22 6.24 -5.99 -3.46
N CYS A 23 5.46 -6.90 -2.88
CA CYS A 23 5.93 -7.82 -1.83
C CYS A 23 7.20 -8.55 -2.27
N ARG A 24 7.17 -9.15 -3.48
CA ARG A 24 8.35 -9.86 -4.03
C ARG A 24 9.50 -8.92 -4.34
N ALA A 25 9.22 -7.75 -4.92
CA ALA A 25 10.26 -6.80 -5.33
C ALA A 25 11.01 -6.18 -4.15
N LEU A 26 10.31 -5.93 -3.03
CA LEU A 26 10.86 -5.27 -1.85
C LEU A 26 11.21 -6.21 -0.70
N GLY A 27 10.83 -7.49 -0.78
CA GLY A 27 10.86 -8.40 0.36
C GLY A 27 9.78 -8.09 1.41
N TYR A 28 8.73 -7.38 1.02
CA TYR A 28 7.61 -7.00 1.89
C TYR A 28 6.62 -8.15 2.02
N LEU A 29 5.77 -8.07 3.05
CA LEU A 29 4.65 -8.98 3.28
C LEU A 29 3.33 -8.23 3.25
N ARG A 30 2.25 -8.91 2.86
CA ARG A 30 0.89 -8.37 3.08
C ARG A 30 0.65 -8.27 4.58
N ARG A 31 0.17 -7.12 5.06
CA ARG A 31 0.02 -6.86 6.50
C ARG A 31 -0.83 -7.91 7.22
N ASP A 32 -1.89 -8.39 6.56
CA ASP A 32 -2.80 -9.38 7.16
C ASP A 32 -2.16 -10.74 7.39
N SER A 33 -1.18 -11.11 6.55
CA SER A 33 -0.43 -12.36 6.76
C SER A 33 0.39 -12.33 8.06
N MET A 34 0.69 -11.14 8.58
CA MET A 34 1.38 -10.95 9.86
C MET A 34 0.43 -10.94 11.06
N THR A 35 -0.82 -10.47 10.87
CA THR A 35 -1.81 -10.40 11.95
C THR A 35 -2.70 -11.64 12.03
N GLY A 36 -2.75 -12.45 10.98
CA GLY A 36 -3.67 -13.59 10.87
C GLY A 36 -5.09 -13.20 10.48
N ASP A 37 -5.32 -11.93 10.15
CA ASP A 37 -6.63 -11.43 9.74
C ASP A 37 -6.96 -11.84 8.29
N SER A 38 -8.25 -11.92 7.99
CA SER A 38 -8.73 -12.03 6.61
C SER A 38 -9.28 -10.68 6.16
N ARG A 39 -8.73 -10.14 5.06
CA ARG A 39 -9.21 -8.91 4.43
C ARG A 39 -10.09 -9.24 3.21
N PRO A 40 -11.25 -8.55 3.02
CA PRO A 40 -12.04 -8.71 1.81
C PRO A 40 -11.22 -8.45 0.53
N ALA A 41 -11.47 -9.24 -0.51
CA ALA A 41 -10.66 -9.20 -1.73
C ALA A 41 -10.76 -7.88 -2.50
N ASP A 42 -11.86 -7.15 -2.34
CA ASP A 42 -12.14 -5.85 -2.95
C ASP A 42 -11.62 -4.66 -2.14
N TRP A 43 -11.00 -4.89 -0.98
CA TRP A 43 -10.42 -3.84 -0.16
C TRP A 43 -8.97 -3.52 -0.55
N PRO A 44 -8.46 -2.31 -0.23
CA PRO A 44 -7.05 -1.97 -0.39
C PRO A 44 -6.11 -2.96 0.30
N VAL A 45 -4.98 -3.27 -0.33
CA VAL A 45 -3.98 -4.19 0.22
C VAL A 45 -2.83 -3.40 0.85
N PRO A 46 -2.69 -3.39 2.18
CA PRO A 46 -1.49 -2.89 2.86
C PRO A 46 -0.37 -3.92 2.80
N ILE A 47 0.82 -3.48 2.40
CA ILE A 47 2.05 -4.25 2.47
C ILE A 47 3.06 -3.54 3.37
N VAL A 48 3.85 -4.32 4.10
CA VAL A 48 4.78 -3.84 5.12
C VAL A 48 6.14 -4.51 4.98
N ASP A 49 7.19 -3.77 5.35
CA ASP A 49 8.48 -4.34 5.63
C ASP A 49 8.37 -5.26 6.87
N PRO A 50 8.73 -6.55 6.78
CA PRO A 50 8.64 -7.47 7.92
C PRO A 50 9.50 -7.07 9.12
N VAL A 51 10.56 -6.28 8.94
CA VAL A 51 11.40 -5.78 10.05
C VAL A 51 11.06 -4.34 10.46
N GLY A 52 10.20 -3.66 9.71
CA GLY A 52 9.67 -2.34 10.05
C GLY A 52 10.53 -1.13 9.67
N ASP A 53 11.58 -1.32 8.86
CA ASP A 53 12.45 -0.22 8.40
C ASP A 53 11.81 0.59 7.25
N GLY A 54 10.97 -0.06 6.46
CA GLY A 54 10.25 0.52 5.34
C GLY A 54 8.88 1.15 5.67
N PRO A 55 8.36 2.04 4.79
CA PRO A 55 7.02 2.61 4.96
C PRO A 55 5.91 1.56 4.79
N LEU A 56 4.76 1.82 5.40
CA LEU A 56 3.52 1.15 5.01
C LEU A 56 3.11 1.62 3.61
N ILE A 57 2.80 0.67 2.73
CA ILE A 57 2.35 0.94 1.37
C ILE A 57 0.94 0.39 1.19
N TRP A 58 0.01 1.24 0.77
CA TRP A 58 -1.37 0.89 0.42
C TRP A 58 -1.51 0.70 -1.09
N ILE A 59 -2.05 -0.43 -1.52
CA ILE A 59 -2.42 -0.69 -2.91
C ILE A 59 -3.96 -0.62 -3.03
N ASN A 60 -4.46 0.46 -3.60
CA ASN A 60 -5.89 0.77 -3.67
C ASN A 60 -6.50 0.26 -4.99
N PRO A 61 -7.63 -0.47 -4.95
CA PRO A 61 -8.36 -0.84 -6.14
C PRO A 61 -9.00 0.39 -6.77
N VAL A 62 -8.79 0.57 -8.07
CA VAL A 62 -9.46 1.61 -8.84
C VAL A 62 -9.93 1.03 -10.18
N PRO A 63 -11.24 0.98 -10.44
CA PRO A 63 -11.81 0.23 -11.57
C PRO A 63 -11.53 0.89 -12.93
N GLU A 64 -11.25 2.19 -12.96
CA GLU A 64 -10.96 2.90 -14.19
C GLU A 64 -9.62 2.48 -14.79
N ALA A 65 -9.64 2.19 -16.09
CA ALA A 65 -8.43 1.89 -16.83
C ALA A 65 -7.40 3.02 -16.70
N LYS A 66 -6.14 2.65 -16.52
CA LYS A 66 -5.05 3.60 -16.38
C LYS A 66 -4.76 4.28 -17.73
N THR A 67 -5.02 5.58 -17.81
CA THR A 67 -4.79 6.40 -19.01
C THR A 67 -3.55 7.29 -18.91
N VAL A 68 -2.93 7.36 -17.72
CA VAL A 68 -1.80 8.25 -17.40
C VAL A 68 -0.71 7.48 -16.64
N LYS A 69 0.27 8.19 -16.05
CA LYS A 69 1.31 7.61 -15.18
C LYS A 69 0.69 6.89 -13.97
N ASN A 70 1.51 6.12 -13.22
CA ASN A 70 1.07 5.55 -11.94
C ASN A 70 0.54 6.66 -11.03
N ARG A 71 -0.65 6.45 -10.46
CA ARG A 71 -1.20 7.32 -9.41
C ARG A 71 -0.57 6.89 -8.10
N LEU A 72 0.27 7.74 -7.55
CA LEU A 72 0.99 7.53 -6.30
C LEU A 72 0.94 8.81 -5.48
N HIS A 73 0.67 8.70 -4.19
CA HIS A 73 0.68 9.84 -3.27
C HIS A 73 1.25 9.47 -1.90
N LEU A 74 1.65 10.51 -1.17
CA LEU A 74 2.10 10.41 0.22
C LEU A 74 0.93 10.79 1.13
N ASP A 75 0.64 9.94 2.10
CA ASP A 75 -0.19 10.31 3.24
C ASP A 75 0.68 11.06 4.25
N VAL A 76 0.12 12.11 4.87
CA VAL A 76 0.80 12.92 5.88
C VAL A 76 -0.10 13.21 7.06
N PHE A 77 0.50 13.52 8.21
CA PHE A 77 -0.23 14.00 9.38
C PHE A 77 0.50 15.17 10.04
N THR A 78 -0.25 16.01 10.76
CA THR A 78 0.31 17.09 11.58
C THR A 78 0.36 16.62 13.04
N PRO A 79 1.54 16.56 13.69
CA PRO A 79 1.61 16.29 15.11
C PRO A 79 0.83 17.35 15.89
N ARG A 80 0.14 16.94 16.97
CA ARG A 80 -0.45 17.89 17.91
C ARG A 80 0.63 18.62 18.71
#